data_AF-A0A536TJ08-F1
#
_entry.id   AF-A0A536TJ08-F1
#
_cell.length_a   1.000
_cell.length_b   1.000
_cell.length_c   1.000
_cell.angle_alpha   90.00
_cell.angle_beta   90.00
_cell.angle_gamma   90.00
#
_symmetry.space_group_name_H-M   'P 1'
#
loop_
_entity.id
_entity.type
_entity.pdbx_description
1 polymer ?
#
loop_
_entity_poly.entity_id
_entity_poly.type
_entity_poly.pdbx_seq_one_letter_code
_entity_poly.pdbx_strand_id
1 'polypeptide(L)' 'MSPDEYCEQKAARSGSSFYYSFRFLPPEQRRAVTALYAFCR' A
#
# COMPACT_ATOMS: atom_id res chain seq x y z
N MET A 1 -9.91 -10.50 -7.49
CA MET A 1 -9.05 -9.62 -6.68
C MET A 1 -7.62 -9.95 -7.02
N SER A 2 -6.87 -8.99 -7.55
CA SER A 2 -5.43 -9.13 -7.76
C SER A 2 -4.69 -9.01 -6.42
N PRO A 3 -3.46 -9.55 -6.30
CA PRO A 3 -2.64 -9.36 -5.10
C PRO A 3 -2.41 -7.88 -4.75
N ASP A 4 -2.26 -7.02 -5.76
CA ASP A 4 -2.11 -5.58 -5.57
C ASP A 4 -3.38 -4.96 -4.96
N GLU A 5 -4.57 -5.33 -5.46
CA GLU A 5 -5.85 -4.86 -4.92
C GLU A 5 -6.06 -5.32 -3.47
N TYR A 6 -5.64 -6.55 -3.15
CA TYR A 6 -5.68 -7.06 -1.78
C TYR A 6 -4.78 -6.23 -0.85
N CYS A 7 -3.54 -5.97 -1.27
CA CYS A 7 -2.59 -5.18 -0.49
C CYS A 7 -3.09 -3.74 -0.30
N GLU A 8 -3.65 -3.12 -1.34
CA GLU A 8 -4.19 -1.77 -1.27
C GLU A 8 -5.39 -1.70 -0.31
N GLN A 9 -6.33 -2.63 -0.39
CA GLN A 9 -7.46 -2.67 0.53
C GLN A 9 -7.03 -2.92 1.98
N LYS A 10 -6.03 -3.78 2.20
CA LYS A 10 -5.49 -4.03 3.54
C LYS A 10 -4.77 -2.79 4.09
N ALA A 11 -3.93 -2.15 3.28
CA ALA A 11 -3.16 -0.96 3.66
C ALA A 11 -4.02 0.28 3.91
N ALA A 12 -5.06 0.50 3.09
CA ALA A 12 -5.98 1.63 3.19
C ALA A 12 -6.72 1.67 4.53
N ARG A 13 -6.99 0.51 5.15
CA ARG A 13 -7.63 0.43 6.48
C ARG A 13 -6.82 1.08 7.59
N SER A 14 -5.51 1.27 7.40
CA SER A 14 -4.67 1.93 8.40
C SER A 14 -4.97 3.42 8.56
N GLY A 15 -5.56 4.07 7.55
CA GLY A 15 -5.89 5.51 7.57
C GLY A 15 -4.72 6.46 7.87
N SER A 16 -3.48 5.97 7.86
CA SER A 16 -2.32 6.71 8.36
C SER A 16 -1.77 7.67 7.31
N SER A 17 -1.24 8.81 7.75
CA SER A 17 -0.49 9.73 6.87
C SER A 17 0.70 9.04 6.19
N PHE A 18 1.26 8.01 6.82
CA PHE A 18 2.32 7.20 6.24
C PHE A 18 1.84 6.39 5.01
N TYR A 19 0.66 5.75 5.08
CA TYR A 19 0.08 5.08 3.90
C TYR A 19 -0.19 6.07 2.76
N TYR A 20 -0.72 7.26 3.09
CA TYR A 20 -1.04 8.24 2.06
C TYR A 20 0.18 8.88 1.40
N SER A 21 1.34 8.90 2.06
CA SER A 21 2.58 9.36 1.44
C SER A 21 3.03 8.47 0.28
N PHE A 22 2.59 7.20 0.22
CA PHE A 22 2.95 6.29 -0.87
C PHE A 22 2.40 6.75 -2.23
N ARG A 23 1.38 7.62 -2.24
CA ARG A 23 0.83 8.18 -3.49
C ARG A 23 1.82 9.04 -4.26
N PHE A 24 2.85 9.56 -3.61
CA PHE A 24 3.91 10.34 -4.24
C PHE A 24 5.00 9.48 -4.89
N LEU A 25 4.97 8.15 -4.71
CA LEU A 25 5.91 7.24 -5.33
C LEU A 25 5.49 6.86 -6.77
N PRO A 26 6.46 6.59 -7.66
CA PRO A 26 6.18 5.97 -8.96
C PRO A 26 5.39 4.66 -8.80
N PRO A 27 4.60 4.26 -9.82
CA PRO A 27 3.66 3.14 -9.70
C PRO A 27 4.25 1.83 -9.16
N GLU A 28 5.43 1.43 -9.65
CA GLU A 28 6.09 0.20 -9.19
C GLU A 28 6.54 0.27 -7.74
N GLN A 29 7.16 1.38 -7.33
CA GLN A 29 7.58 1.60 -5.95
C GLN A 29 6.38 1.67 -5.00
N ARG A 30 5.29 2.32 -5.44
CA ARG A 30 4.04 2.37 -4.68
C ARG A 30 3.47 0.98 -4.43
N ARG A 31 3.45 0.10 -5.44
CA ARG A 31 2.99 -1.29 -5.28
C ARG A 31 3.88 -2.07 -4.32
N ALA A 32 5.20 -1.97 -4.48
CA ALA A 32 6.17 -2.66 -3.63
C ALA A 32 6.04 -2.27 -2.14
N VAL A 33 5.99 -0.97 -1.85
CA VAL A 33 5.85 -0.47 -0.47
C VAL A 33 4.47 -0.82 0.11
N THR A 34 3.40 -0.75 -0.70
CA THR A 34 2.05 -1.13 -0.26
C THR A 34 1.97 -2.62 0.10
N ALA A 35 2.61 -3.50 -0.67
CA ALA A 35 2.69 -4.93 -0.37
C ALA A 35 3.47 -5.20 0.92
N LEU A 36 4.64 -4.57 1.09
CA LEU A 36 5.45 -4.70 2.31
C LEU A 36 4.67 -4.19 3.53
N TYR A 37 4.02 -3.06 3.41
CA TYR A 37 3.22 -2.45 4.48
C TYR A 37 2.01 -3.31 4.84
N ALA A 38 1.31 -3.87 3.84
CA ALA A 38 0.20 -4.80 4.06
C ALA A 38 0.67 -6.14 4.67
N PHE A 39 1.93 -6.54 4.49
CA PHE A 39 2.50 -7.71 5.14
C PHE A 39 2.83 -7.44 6.63
N CYS A 40 3.50 -6.33 6.92
CA CYS A 40 3.95 -5.99 8.27
C CYS A 40 2.84 -5.57 9.24
N ARG A 41 1.61 -5.37 8.74
CA ARG A 41 0.49 -4.79 9.49
C ARG A 41 -0.76 -5.65 9.37
#